data_AF-A0A1I2HQS3-F1
#
_entry.id   AF-A0A1I2HQS3-F1
#
_cell.length_a   1.000
_cell.length_b   1.000
_cell.length_c   1.000
_cell.angle_alpha   90.00
_cell.angle_beta   90.00
_cell.angle_gamma   90.00
#
_symmetry.space_group_name_H-M   'P 1'
#
loop_
_entity.id
_entity.type
_entity.pdbx_description
1 polymer ?
#
loop_
_entity_poly.entity_id
_entity_poly.type
_entity_poly.pdbx_seq_one_letter_code
_entity_poly.pdbx_strand_id
1 'polypeptide(L)'
;MNRLLMSAAVALLASCASTPRPPNAAQAIPETSTPVLTRAADRPSNCLLETGSRIPRTATDPCVAAPGQVYTREDLDRTGATTTAEALRKLSPLIR
;
A
#
# COMPACT_ATOMS: atom_id res chain seq x y z
N MET A 1 76.56 -4.82 19.92
CA MET A 1 76.37 -3.36 20.13
C MET A 1 75.55 -2.87 18.93
N ASN A 2 74.35 -2.32 18.99
CA ASN A 2 73.69 -1.51 20.00
C ASN A 2 72.28 -2.01 20.30
N ARG A 3 71.94 -1.82 21.58
CA ARG A 3 70.68 -2.09 22.23
C ARG A 3 69.89 -0.79 22.34
N LEU A 4 68.57 -0.94 22.34
CA LEU A 4 67.56 -0.01 22.87
C LEU A 4 67.47 1.38 22.24
N LEU A 5 66.28 1.65 21.70
CA LEU A 5 65.39 2.78 22.04
C LEU A 5 64.01 2.40 21.46
N MET A 6 63.03 1.94 22.24
CA MET A 6 62.01 2.80 22.90
C MET A 6 61.51 3.87 21.92
N SER A 7 60.26 3.92 21.49
CA SER A 7 59.04 3.75 22.28
C SER A 7 57.79 3.91 21.38
N ALA A 8 56.75 3.14 21.73
CA ALA A 8 55.33 3.48 21.63
C ALA A 8 54.74 3.88 20.25
N ALA A 9 54.02 2.94 19.63
CA ALA A 9 52.80 3.29 18.89
C ALA A 9 51.80 2.13 19.04
N VAL A 10 50.83 2.39 19.89
CA VAL A 10 49.68 1.56 20.22
C VAL A 10 48.79 1.35 18.98
N ALA A 11 48.28 0.13 18.84
CA ALA A 11 47.05 -0.27 18.15
C ALA A 11 46.75 0.36 16.78
N LEU A 12 47.04 -0.39 15.70
CA LEU A 12 46.38 -0.24 14.40
C LEU A 12 46.18 -1.61 13.77
N LEU A 13 45.29 -2.41 14.36
CA LEU A 13 44.62 -3.53 13.68
C LEU A 13 43.12 -3.22 13.67
N ALA A 14 42.76 -2.25 12.83
CA ALA A 14 41.38 -1.98 12.44
C ALA A 14 41.34 -1.76 10.92
N SER A 15 41.78 -2.77 10.17
CA SER A 15 41.66 -2.80 8.71
C SER A 15 40.24 -3.22 8.33
N CYS A 16 39.46 -2.20 7.95
CA CYS A 16 38.51 -2.19 6.85
C CYS A 16 37.69 -3.48 6.61
N ALA A 17 36.64 -3.68 7.42
CA ALA A 17 35.49 -4.45 6.98
C ALA A 17 34.67 -3.60 5.99
N SER A 18 35.02 -3.66 4.70
CA SER A 18 34.19 -3.11 3.62
C SER A 18 32.99 -4.05 3.42
N THR A 19 31.88 -3.80 4.12
CA THR A 19 30.61 -4.43 3.76
C THR A 19 30.14 -3.85 2.43
N PRO A 20 29.83 -4.68 1.41
CA PRO A 20 29.20 -4.19 0.20
C PRO A 20 27.81 -3.66 0.57
N ARG A 21 27.62 -2.35 0.36
CA ARG A 21 26.33 -1.68 0.50
C ARG A 21 25.36 -2.27 -0.54
N PRO A 22 24.24 -2.89 -0.14
CA PRO A 22 23.25 -3.36 -1.10
C PRO A 22 22.72 -2.15 -1.90
N PRO A 23 22.45 -2.30 -3.21
CA PRO A 23 22.00 -1.22 -4.09
C PRO A 23 20.59 -0.68 -3.74
N ASN A 24 19.95 -1.20 -2.69
CA ASN A 24 18.65 -0.72 -2.22
C ASN A 24 18.75 0.43 -1.21
N ALA A 25 19.58 1.43 -1.50
CA ALA A 25 19.27 2.78 -1.02
C ALA A 25 18.10 3.29 -1.87
N ALA A 26 16.91 2.76 -1.57
CA ALA A 26 15.65 3.25 -2.08
C ALA A 26 15.57 4.73 -1.71
N GLN A 27 15.76 5.57 -2.72
CA GLN A 27 15.42 6.97 -2.64
C GLN A 27 13.94 7.00 -2.25
N ALA A 28 13.64 7.58 -1.08
CA ALA A 28 12.28 7.81 -0.66
C ALA A 28 11.65 8.74 -1.70
N ILE A 29 10.92 8.14 -2.65
CA ILE A 29 9.93 8.85 -3.43
C ILE A 29 8.98 9.44 -2.39
N PRO A 30 8.71 10.76 -2.38
CA PRO A 30 7.67 11.29 -1.53
C PRO A 30 6.40 10.53 -1.91
N GLU A 31 5.90 9.71 -0.98
CA GLU A 31 4.57 9.13 -1.12
C GLU A 31 3.63 10.32 -1.20
N THR A 32 3.26 10.67 -2.44
CA THR A 32 2.09 11.46 -2.70
C THR A 32 1.00 10.75 -1.94
N SER A 33 0.54 11.37 -0.87
CA SER A 33 -0.47 10.87 0.02
C SER A 33 -1.64 10.42 -0.85
N THR A 34 -1.73 9.11 -1.09
CA THR A 34 -2.98 8.50 -1.48
C THR A 34 -3.96 8.98 -0.43
N PRO A 35 -5.01 9.73 -0.82
CA PRO A 35 -6.02 10.12 0.16
C PRO A 35 -6.43 8.82 0.83
N VAL A 36 -6.27 8.77 2.15
CA VAL A 36 -6.71 7.64 2.96
C VAL A 36 -8.19 7.56 2.69
N LEU A 37 -8.57 6.70 1.75
CA LEU A 37 -9.95 6.42 1.44
C LEU A 37 -10.50 5.92 2.76
N THR A 38 -11.37 6.73 3.36
CA THR A 38 -12.19 6.35 4.50
C THR A 38 -12.58 4.90 4.32
N ARG A 39 -12.30 4.08 5.34
CA ARG A 39 -12.44 2.61 5.36
C ARG A 39 -13.57 2.20 4.42
N ALA A 40 -13.34 1.25 3.51
CA ALA A 40 -14.29 0.90 2.45
C ALA A 40 -15.74 0.67 2.96
N ALA A 41 -15.89 0.26 4.22
CA ALA A 41 -17.16 0.11 4.94
C ALA A 41 -17.96 1.41 5.20
N ASP A 42 -17.33 2.59 5.26
CA ASP A 42 -18.00 3.89 5.45
C ASP A 42 -18.34 4.57 4.12
N ARG A 43 -18.04 3.93 2.98
CA ARG A 43 -18.36 4.48 1.66
C ARG A 43 -19.83 4.25 1.35
N PRO A 44 -20.54 5.27 0.82
CA PRO A 44 -21.91 5.06 0.41
C PRO A 44 -21.97 4.12 -0.81
N SER A 45 -22.86 3.14 -0.77
CA SER A 45 -22.98 2.07 -1.78
C SER A 45 -23.36 2.58 -3.18
N ASN A 46 -23.73 3.85 -3.32
CA ASN A 46 -24.04 4.49 -4.60
C ASN A 46 -22.88 5.29 -5.20
N CYS A 47 -21.69 5.30 -4.58
CA CYS A 47 -20.52 6.03 -5.11
C CYS A 47 -19.51 5.07 -5.76
N LEU A 48 -19.54 5.01 -7.10
CA LEU A 48 -18.57 4.28 -7.89
C LEU A 48 -17.32 5.13 -8.13
N LEU A 49 -16.16 4.67 -7.65
CA LEU A 49 -14.87 5.34 -7.82
C LEU A 49 -14.06 4.73 -8.97
N GLU A 50 -13.98 3.41 -8.99
CA GLU A 50 -13.15 2.65 -9.91
C GLU A 50 -13.99 2.10 -11.06
N THR A 51 -13.58 2.36 -12.31
CA THR A 51 -14.28 1.89 -13.51
C THR A 51 -13.32 1.22 -14.50
N GLY A 52 -13.86 0.35 -15.34
CA GLY A 52 -13.07 -0.40 -16.33
C GLY A 52 -12.39 0.48 -17.40
N SER A 53 -12.84 1.72 -17.61
CA SER A 53 -12.22 2.66 -18.56
C SER A 53 -10.91 3.25 -18.06
N ARG A 54 -10.60 3.13 -16.76
CA ARG A 54 -9.44 3.72 -16.10
C ARG A 54 -9.35 5.25 -16.26
N ILE A 55 -10.46 5.91 -16.55
CA ILE A 55 -10.52 7.37 -16.61
C ILE A 55 -10.53 7.90 -15.16
N PRO A 56 -9.52 8.66 -14.72
CA PRO A 56 -9.48 9.18 -13.36
C PRO A 56 -10.53 10.29 -13.18
N ARG A 57 -11.14 10.34 -11.99
CA ARG A 57 -12.06 11.40 -11.58
C ARG A 57 -11.32 12.48 -10.78
N THR A 58 -11.89 13.68 -10.73
CA THR A 58 -11.33 14.78 -9.93
C THR A 58 -11.57 14.51 -8.45
N ALA A 59 -10.67 15.00 -7.59
CA ALA A 59 -10.80 14.80 -6.14
C ALA A 59 -12.06 15.48 -5.56
N THR A 60 -12.55 16.54 -6.21
CA THR A 60 -13.75 17.29 -5.81
C THR A 60 -15.05 16.54 -6.11
N ASP A 61 -15.07 15.72 -7.16
CA ASP A 61 -16.21 14.88 -7.53
C ASP A 61 -15.71 13.47 -7.91
N PRO A 62 -15.36 12.66 -6.89
CA PRO A 62 -14.69 11.38 -7.12
C PRO A 62 -15.68 10.29 -7.57
N CYS A 63 -16.99 10.49 -7.38
CA CYS A 63 -18.01 9.53 -7.75
C CYS A 63 -18.33 9.64 -9.26
N VAL A 64 -18.55 8.49 -9.89
CA VAL A 64 -19.06 8.42 -11.26
C VAL A 64 -20.54 8.77 -11.24
N ALA A 65 -20.95 9.73 -12.10
CA ALA A 65 -22.34 10.11 -12.31
C ALA A 65 -23.09 9.06 -13.16
N ALA A 66 -23.19 7.83 -12.66
CA ALA A 66 -23.92 6.74 -13.29
C ALA A 66 -24.80 6.03 -12.26
N PRO A 67 -26.00 5.55 -12.66
CA PRO A 67 -26.82 4.74 -11.78
C PRO A 67 -26.13 3.39 -11.53
N GLY A 68 -26.08 2.97 -10.27
CA GLY A 68 -25.51 1.68 -9.90
C GLY A 68 -25.39 1.48 -8.40
N GLN A 69 -24.99 0.27 -8.00
CA GLN A 69 -24.59 -0.06 -6.64
C GLN A 69 -23.18 -0.63 -6.65
N VAL A 70 -22.45 -0.35 -5.58
CA VAL A 70 -21.08 -0.77 -5.33
C VAL A 70 -21.08 -1.63 -4.08
N TYR A 71 -20.50 -2.82 -4.22
CA TYR A 71 -20.29 -3.74 -3.10
C TYR A 71 -18.79 -3.98 -2.96
N THR A 72 -18.28 -3.75 -1.76
CA THR A 72 -16.88 -3.98 -1.43
C THR A 72 -16.62 -5.47 -1.20
N ARG A 73 -15.35 -5.86 -1.11
CA ARG A 73 -15.00 -7.24 -0.75
C ARG A 73 -15.55 -7.58 0.64
N GLU A 74 -15.45 -6.65 1.57
CA GLU A 74 -15.97 -6.75 2.93
C GLU A 74 -17.49 -6.92 2.95
N ASP A 75 -18.23 -6.25 2.06
CA ASP A 75 -19.67 -6.45 1.93
C ASP A 75 -20.01 -7.87 1.49
N LEU A 76 -19.30 -8.39 0.49
CA LEU A 76 -19.48 -9.75 0.02
C LEU A 76 -19.17 -10.76 1.14
N ASP A 77 -18.05 -10.60 1.83
CA ASP A 77 -17.61 -11.51 2.88
C ASP A 77 -18.57 -11.51 4.09
N ARG A 78 -19.13 -10.34 4.43
CA ARG A 78 -20.14 -10.19 5.50
C ARG A 78 -21.44 -10.94 5.24
N THR A 79 -21.75 -11.29 3.98
CA THR A 79 -22.94 -12.10 3.67
C THR A 79 -22.80 -13.58 4.05
N GLY A 80 -21.58 -14.06 4.31
CA GLY A 80 -21.26 -15.47 4.52
C GLY A 80 -21.56 -16.36 3.31
N ALA A 81 -21.81 -15.79 2.14
CA ALA A 81 -22.10 -16.54 0.93
C ALA A 81 -20.85 -17.21 0.36
N THR A 82 -21.03 -18.37 -0.25
CA THR A 82 -19.90 -19.13 -0.85
C THR A 82 -19.59 -18.70 -2.27
N THR A 83 -20.53 -18.00 -2.92
CA THR A 83 -20.42 -17.52 -4.29
C THR A 83 -20.81 -16.05 -4.38
N THR A 84 -20.21 -15.33 -5.32
CA THR A 84 -20.56 -13.93 -5.59
C THR A 84 -22.03 -13.78 -5.97
N ALA A 85 -22.59 -14.69 -6.75
CA ALA A 85 -24.00 -14.65 -7.15
C ALA A 85 -24.94 -14.73 -5.93
N GLU A 86 -24.63 -15.60 -4.96
CA GLU A 86 -25.40 -15.71 -3.72
C GLU A 86 -25.25 -14.46 -2.84
N ALA A 87 -24.04 -13.92 -2.71
CA ALA A 87 -23.81 -12.66 -1.99
C ALA A 87 -24.62 -11.51 -2.61
N LEU A 88 -24.61 -11.40 -3.93
CA LEU A 88 -25.30 -10.33 -4.66
C LEU A 88 -26.83 -10.44 -4.54
N ARG A 89 -27.41 -11.65 -4.52
CA ARG A 89 -28.84 -11.85 -4.23
C ARG A 89 -29.23 -11.39 -2.82
N LYS A 90 -28.33 -11.55 -1.84
CA LYS A 90 -28.54 -11.09 -0.45
C LYS A 90 -28.41 -9.57 -0.32
N LEU A 91 -27.52 -8.95 -1.09
CA LEU A 91 -27.22 -7.52 -1.01
C LEU A 91 -28.11 -6.64 -1.88
N SER A 92 -28.59 -7.15 -3.02
CA SER A 92 -29.32 -6.36 -4.01
C SER A 92 -30.73 -6.89 -4.27
N PRO A 93 -31.78 -6.09 -4.02
CA PRO A 93 -33.16 -6.50 -4.31
C PRO A 93 -33.47 -6.61 -5.82
N LEU A 94 -32.58 -6.08 -6.66
CA LEU A 94 -32.71 -6.13 -8.12
C LEU A 94 -32.28 -7.49 -8.71
N ILE A 95 -31.54 -8.30 -7.94
CA ILE A 95 -30.99 -9.58 -8.37
C ILE A 95 -31.85 -10.69 -7.74
N ARG A 96 -32.62 -11.41 -8.56
CA ARG A 96 -33.43 -12.57 -8.15
C ARG A 96 -32.79 -13.87 -8.59
#